data_AF-A0A1F2T3Y8-F1
#
_entry.id   AF-A0A1F2T3Y8-F1
#
_cell.length_a   1.000
_cell.length_b   1.000
_cell.length_c   1.000
_cell.angle_alpha   90.00
_cell.angle_beta   90.00
_cell.angle_gamma   90.00
#
_symmetry.space_group_name_H-M   'P 1'
#
loop_
_entity.id
_entity.type
_entity.pdbx_description
1 polymer ?
#
loop_
_entity_poly.entity_id
_entity_poly.type
_entity_poly.pdbx_seq_one_letter_code
_entity_poly.pdbx_strand_id
1 'polypeptide(L)' 'MNPDFVDLLRAFVAADVRFLVVGAYALALHGRPRATGDLDVWVDATSENAARVMRALAAFIRNKRAVGRTKDLADIEGLE' A
#
# COMPACT_ATOMS: atom_id res chain seq x y z
N MET A 1 7.66 3.47 10.37
CA MET A 1 6.59 3.15 9.37
C MET A 1 6.95 1.82 8.74
N ASN A 2 5.99 0.92 8.53
CA ASN A 2 6.22 -0.37 7.88
C ASN A 2 6.77 -0.13 6.44
N PRO A 3 7.88 -0.76 6.02
CA PRO A 3 8.40 -0.63 4.66
C PRO A 3 7.39 -0.99 3.56
N ASP A 4 6.48 -1.93 3.80
CA ASP A 4 5.42 -2.30 2.85
C ASP A 4 4.49 -1.13 2.53
N PHE A 5 4.21 -0.27 3.52
CA PHE A 5 3.39 0.92 3.33
C PHE A 5 4.09 1.91 2.41
N VAL A 6 5.39 2.12 2.61
CA VAL A 6 6.19 3.01 1.75
C VAL A 6 6.23 2.47 0.32
N ASP A 7 6.41 1.17 0.14
CA ASP A 7 6.48 0.55 -1.18
C ASP A 7 5.13 0.61 -1.92
N LEU A 8 4.01 0.47 -1.20
CA LEU A 8 2.67 0.67 -1.78
C LEU A 8 2.49 2.11 -2.26
N LEU A 9 2.84 3.10 -1.42
CA LEU A 9 2.73 4.51 -1.79
C LEU A 9 3.64 4.86 -2.99
N ARG A 10 4.85 4.29 -3.05
CA ARG A 10 5.73 4.43 -4.22
C ARG A 10 5.12 3.84 -5.48
N ALA A 11 4.48 2.66 -5.39
CA ALA A 11 3.80 2.05 -6.53
C ALA A 11 2.62 2.92 -7.01
N PHE A 12 1.87 3.53 -6.09
CA PHE A 12 0.79 4.46 -6.41
C PHE A 12 1.32 5.70 -7.14
N VAL A 13 2.39 6.31 -6.63
CA VAL A 13 3.05 7.46 -7.28
C VAL A 13 3.57 7.09 -8.66
N ALA A 14 4.24 5.95 -8.81
CA ALA A 14 4.78 5.50 -10.10
C ALA A 14 3.71 5.22 -11.16
N ALA A 15 2.50 4.84 -10.73
CA ALA A 15 1.35 4.59 -11.62
C ALA A 15 0.45 5.82 -11.81
N ASP A 16 0.85 6.99 -11.30
CA ASP A 16 0.09 8.24 -11.32
C ASP A 16 -1.32 8.09 -10.72
N VAL A 17 -1.43 7.32 -9.62
CA VAL A 17 -2.68 7.16 -8.89
C VAL A 17 -2.99 8.46 -8.13
N ARG A 18 -4.24 8.92 -8.26
CA ARG A 18 -4.79 9.99 -7.43
C ARG A 18 -5.32 9.41 -6.12
N PHE A 19 -4.58 9.60 -5.03
CA PHE A 19 -4.91 9.12 -3.70
C PHE A 19 -4.61 10.14 -2.61
N LEU A 20 -5.14 9.91 -1.41
CA LEU A 20 -4.86 10.66 -0.19
C LEU A 20 -4.63 9.68 0.97
N VAL A 21 -3.56 9.90 1.75
CA VAL A 21 -3.37 9.17 3.01
C VAL A 21 -4.36 9.68 4.03
N VAL A 22 -5.12 8.78 4.64
CA VAL A 22 -6.13 9.10 5.65
C VAL A 22 -5.87 8.32 6.94
N GLY A 23 -6.77 8.40 7.90
CA GLY A 23 -6.67 7.61 9.13
C GLY A 23 -5.52 8.05 10.06
N ALA A 24 -4.96 7.09 10.80
CA ALA A 24 -4.06 7.39 11.91
C ALA A 24 -2.74 8.06 11.47
N TYR A 25 -2.24 7.71 10.29
CA TYR A 25 -1.04 8.33 9.72
C TYR A 25 -1.28 9.82 9.40
N ALA A 26 -2.46 10.18 8.87
CA ALA A 26 -2.83 11.58 8.67
C ALA A 26 -2.96 12.33 10.01
N LEU A 27 -3.60 11.71 11.02
CA LEU A 27 -3.71 12.31 12.36
C LEU A 27 -2.34 12.57 13.01
N ALA A 28 -1.39 11.63 12.86
CA ALA A 28 -0.05 11.78 13.39
C ALA A 28 0.67 12.99 12.77
N LEU A 29 0.53 13.24 11.47
CA LEU A 29 1.07 14.43 10.81
C LEU A 29 0.44 15.74 11.32
N HIS A 30 -0.83 15.70 11.74
CA HIS A 30 -1.55 16.85 12.30
C HIS A 30 -1.46 16.94 13.84
N GLY A 31 -0.48 16.27 14.46
CA GLY A 31 -0.20 16.42 15.89
C GLY A 31 -1.08 15.59 16.83
N ARG A 32 -1.82 14.61 16.31
CA ARG A 32 -2.64 13.67 17.12
C ARG A 32 -2.25 12.22 16.83
N PRO A 33 -1.05 11.78 17.25
CA PRO A 33 -0.60 10.42 17.01
C PRO A 33 -1.52 9.40 17.67
N ARG A 34 -1.92 8.38 16.90
CA ARG A 34 -2.70 7.22 17.36
C ARG A 34 -2.04 5.96 16.80
N ALA A 35 -1.86 4.95 17.64
CA ALA A 35 -1.34 3.66 17.20
C ALA A 35 -2.28 3.03 16.14
N THR A 36 -1.69 2.48 15.07
CA THR A 36 -2.39 1.75 14.02
C THR A 36 -1.50 0.62 13.50
N GLY A 37 -2.11 -0.52 13.20
CA GLY A 37 -1.47 -1.62 12.47
C GLY A 37 -1.54 -1.44 10.95
N ASP A 38 -2.46 -0.59 10.49
CA ASP A 38 -2.85 -0.47 9.08
C ASP A 38 -2.46 0.89 8.48
N LEU A 39 -2.43 0.95 7.14
CA LEU A 39 -2.37 2.18 6.35
C LEU A 39 -3.69 2.35 5.60
N ASP A 40 -4.40 3.44 5.87
CA ASP A 40 -5.62 3.80 5.16
C ASP A 40 -5.32 4.80 4.03
N VAL A 41 -5.78 4.49 2.81
CA VAL A 41 -5.69 5.38 1.64
C VAL A 41 -7.05 5.54 1.00
N TRP A 42 -7.44 6.79 0.74
CA TRP A 42 -8.59 7.12 -0.09
C TRP A 42 -8.14 7.31 -1.53
N VAL A 43 -8.91 6.79 -2.51
CA VAL A 43 -8.62 6.93 -3.94
C VAL A 43 -9.78 7.64 -4.63
N ASP A 44 -9.46 8.48 -5.61
CA ASP A 44 -10.48 9.11 -6.45
C ASP A 44 -11.21 8.05 -7.31
N ALA A 45 -12.54 7.98 -7.21
CA ALA A 45 -13.35 6.88 -7.72
C ALA A 45 -13.72 7.01 -9.20
N THR A 46 -12.78 7.48 -10.03
CA THR A 46 -12.94 7.52 -11.49
C THR A 46 -12.50 6.19 -12.10
N SER A 47 -13.12 5.77 -13.21
CA SER A 47 -12.73 4.54 -13.91
C SER A 47 -11.27 4.56 -14.36
N GLU A 48 -10.76 5.74 -14.75
CA GLU A 48 -9.36 5.91 -15.13
C GLU A 48 -8.42 5.68 -13.93
N ASN A 49 -8.71 6.31 -12.80
CA ASN A 49 -7.89 6.15 -11.59
C ASN A 49 -7.98 4.72 -11.03
N ALA A 50 -9.16 4.08 -11.09
CA ALA A 50 -9.31 2.67 -10.71
C ALA A 50 -8.38 1.76 -11.52
N ALA A 51 -8.27 1.98 -12.84
CA ALA A 51 -7.32 1.23 -13.66
C ALA A 51 -5.86 1.48 -13.25
N ARG A 52 -5.50 2.71 -12.85
CA ARG A 52 -4.18 3.04 -12.31
C ARG A 52 -3.90 2.32 -10.99
N VAL A 53 -4.87 2.32 -10.06
CA VAL A 53 -4.79 1.60 -8.78
C VAL A 53 -4.54 0.11 -9.02
N MET A 54 -5.30 -0.53 -9.91
CA MET A 54 -5.12 -1.95 -10.20
C MET A 54 -3.74 -2.26 -10.78
N ARG A 55 -3.20 -1.41 -11.65
CA ARG A 55 -1.82 -1.55 -12.16
C ARG A 55 -0.77 -1.38 -11.05
N ALA A 56 -0.96 -0.40 -10.18
CA ALA A 56 -0.06 -0.14 -9.06
C ALA A 56 -0.01 -1.32 -8.08
N LEU A 57 -1.18 -1.87 -7.73
CA LEU A 57 -1.30 -3.05 -6.87
C LEU A 57 -0.64 -4.28 -7.49
N ALA A 58 -0.85 -4.51 -8.78
CA ALA A 58 -0.18 -5.60 -9.49
C ALA A 58 1.35 -5.44 -9.49
N ALA A 59 1.87 -4.22 -9.67
CA ALA A 59 3.30 -3.95 -9.59
C ALA A 59 3.86 -4.14 -8.17
N PHE A 60 3.14 -3.66 -7.16
CA PHE A 60 3.49 -3.86 -5.76
C PHE A 60 3.61 -5.34 -5.40
N ILE A 61 2.62 -6.16 -5.77
CA ILE A 61 2.61 -7.61 -5.52
C ILE A 61 3.79 -8.29 -6.23
N ARG A 62 4.06 -7.94 -7.50
CA ARG A 62 5.23 -8.48 -8.22
C ARG A 62 6.54 -8.12 -7.53
N ASN A 63 6.69 -6.88 -7.07
CA ASN A 63 7.88 -6.45 -6.35
C ASN A 63 8.03 -7.21 -5.01
N LYS A 64 6.94 -7.45 -4.28
CA LYS A 64 6.98 -8.23 -3.03
C LYS A 64 7.44 -9.67 -3.28
N ARG A 65 6.89 -10.32 -4.31
CA ARG A 65 7.33 -11.66 -4.73
C ARG A 65 8.80 -11.70 -5.11
N ALA A 66 9.30 -10.69 -5.82
CA ALA A 66 10.69 -10.63 -6.27
C ALA A 66 11.70 -10.37 -5.13
N VAL A 67 11.30 -9.61 -4.10
CA VAL A 67 12.17 -9.29 -2.96
C VAL A 67 12.30 -10.46 -1.98
N GLY A 68 11.41 -11.46 -2.03
CA GLY A 68 11.57 -12.72 -1.29
C GLY A 68 11.62 -12.54 0.23
N ARG A 69 10.74 -11.70 0.81
CA ARG A 69 10.67 -11.58 2.27
C ARG A 69 10.23 -12.94 2.84
N THR A 70 11.03 -13.48 3.74
CA THR A 70 10.86 -14.80 4.36
C THR A 70 9.49 -15.02 5.01
N LYS A 71 8.80 -13.95 5.42
CA LYS A 71 7.42 -14.02 5.94
C LYS A 71 6.39 -14.36 4.86
N ASP A 72 6.58 -13.86 3.63
CA ASP A 72 5.65 -14.08 2.51
C ASP A 72 5.73 -15.53 1.98
N LEU A 73 6.88 -16.20 2.14
CA LEU A 73 7.05 -17.62 1.82
C LEU A 73 6.35 -18.51 2.85
N ALA A 74 6.45 -18.17 4.15
CA ALA A 74 5.77 -18.91 5.22
C ALA A 74 4.23 -18.79 5.15
N ASP A 75 3.71 -17.62 4.74
CA ASP A 75 2.26 -17.43 4.54
C ASP A 75 1.74 -18.21 3.30
N ILE A 76 2.59 -18.53 2.32
CA ILE A 76 2.25 -19.38 1.16
C ILE A 76 2.34 -20.87 1.53
N GLU A 77 3.33 -21.28 2.33
CA GLU A 77 3.44 -22.66 2.83
C GLU A 77 2.30 -23.06 3.77
N GLY A 78 1.64 -22.09 4.44
CA GLY A 78 0.48 -22.35 5.31
C GLY A 78 -0.86 -22.53 4.58
N LEU A 79 -0.89 -22.50 3.24
CA LEU A 79 -2.11 -22.61 2.42
C LEU A 79 -2.19 -23.93 1.61
N GLU A 80 -1.20 -24.82 1.75
CA GLU A 80 -1.20 -26.21 1.25
C GLU A 80 -1.43 -27.20 2.41
#